data_AF-A0A956UDA4-F1
#
_entry.id   AF-A0A956UDA4-F1
#
_cell.length_a   1.000
_cell.length_b   1.000
_cell.length_c   1.000
_cell.angle_alpha   90.00
_cell.angle_beta   90.00
_cell.angle_gamma   90.00
#
_symmetry.space_group_name_H-M   'P 1'
#
loop_
_entity.id
_entity.type
_entity.pdbx_description
1 polymer ?
#
loop_
_entity_poly.entity_id
_entity_poly.type
_entity_poly.pdbx_seq_one_letter_code
_entity_poly.pdbx_strand_id
1 'polypeptide(L)'
;RAINVEDHAKAGAKWSLNYLKELRLSEDDSEGLPMDVIKRICRIVACHRSSAVHKLDFNDPAWAIVVIADKCVGDEERVRPFRAFVLSLLTPLGLTWIPLRKGGIHDRANYAIKHADLVFDENELILKIDMDKRVCSPSLVYKLYGERFNACLKAARYLGLQFRLEFNGELYTYCTRKNTWVPVTRFAIC
;
A
#
# COMPACT_ATOMS: atom_id res chain seq x y z
N ARG A 1 24.02 -6.63 5.29
CA ARG A 1 24.10 -6.19 3.87
C ARG A 1 22.86 -5.35 3.59
N ALA A 2 22.98 -4.10 3.12
CA ALA A 2 21.81 -3.31 2.75
C ALA A 2 21.10 -3.94 1.57
N ILE A 3 19.78 -4.12 1.65
CA ILE A 3 18.97 -4.68 0.57
C ILE A 3 18.67 -3.55 -0.43
N ASN A 4 18.94 -3.77 -1.71
CA ASN A 4 18.60 -2.81 -2.76
C ASN A 4 17.08 -2.65 -2.83
N VAL A 5 16.59 -1.40 -2.77
CA VAL A 5 15.15 -1.07 -2.81
C VAL A 5 14.46 -1.53 -4.10
N GLU A 6 15.19 -1.69 -5.20
CA GLU A 6 14.60 -2.17 -6.46
C GLU A 6 14.43 -3.70 -6.49
N ASP A 7 15.27 -4.44 -5.79
CA ASP A 7 15.26 -5.91 -5.77
C ASP A 7 14.90 -6.51 -4.41
N HIS A 8 14.39 -5.68 -3.48
CA HIS A 8 14.16 -6.08 -2.09
C HIS A 8 13.22 -7.27 -1.95
N ALA A 9 12.24 -7.42 -2.85
CA ALA A 9 11.33 -8.56 -2.83
C ALA A 9 12.05 -9.89 -3.13
N LYS A 10 12.91 -9.94 -4.17
CA LYS A 10 13.66 -11.15 -4.49
C LYS A 10 14.77 -11.41 -3.48
N ALA A 11 15.48 -10.37 -3.07
CA ALA A 11 16.51 -10.46 -2.04
C ALA A 11 15.93 -10.93 -0.71
N GLY A 12 14.77 -10.38 -0.31
CA GLY A 12 14.02 -10.79 0.87
C GLY A 12 13.60 -12.26 0.79
N ALA A 13 13.02 -12.70 -0.34
CA ALA A 13 12.64 -14.09 -0.54
C ALA A 13 13.82 -15.06 -0.45
N LYS A 14 14.98 -14.69 -1.03
CA LYS A 14 16.22 -15.48 -0.93
C LYS A 14 16.74 -15.54 0.50
N TRP A 15 16.67 -14.44 1.23
CA TRP A 15 17.06 -14.40 2.64
C TRP A 15 16.13 -15.28 3.48
N SER A 16 14.81 -15.16 3.31
CA SER A 16 13.81 -16.01 3.97
C SER A 16 14.07 -17.49 3.70
N LEU A 17 14.43 -17.86 2.45
CA LEU A 17 14.72 -19.25 2.11
C LEU A 17 15.91 -19.80 2.91
N ASN A 18 17.00 -19.03 2.99
CA ASN A 18 18.20 -19.46 3.71
C ASN A 18 17.92 -19.56 5.21
N TYR A 19 17.27 -18.55 5.78
CA TYR A 19 16.95 -18.51 7.20
C TYR A 19 15.99 -19.63 7.62
N LEU A 20 14.88 -19.82 6.89
CA LEU A 20 13.84 -20.78 7.28
C LEU A 20 14.28 -22.24 7.12
N LYS A 21 15.26 -22.55 6.27
CA LYS A 21 15.85 -23.90 6.17
C LYS A 21 16.63 -24.27 7.43
N GLU A 22 17.30 -23.29 8.01
CA GLU A 22 18.14 -23.46 9.19
C GLU A 22 17.33 -23.29 10.49
N LEU A 23 16.18 -22.62 10.42
CA LEU A 23 15.30 -22.38 11.56
C LEU A 23 14.81 -23.69 12.20
N ARG A 24 14.87 -23.74 13.53
CA ARG A 24 14.23 -24.73 14.40
C ARG A 24 13.33 -23.98 15.36
N LEU A 25 12.06 -24.38 15.46
CA LEU A 25 11.05 -23.62 16.21
C LEU A 25 11.05 -23.96 17.70
N SER A 26 11.53 -25.14 18.09
CA SER A 26 11.72 -25.56 19.47
C SER A 26 13.05 -26.31 19.62
N GLU A 27 13.62 -26.33 20.83
CA GLU A 27 14.86 -27.08 21.12
C GLU A 27 14.66 -28.60 20.96
N ASP A 28 13.43 -29.08 21.14
CA ASP A 28 13.03 -30.49 20.95
C ASP A 28 12.58 -30.82 19.52
N ASP A 29 12.40 -29.82 18.63
CA ASP A 29 12.09 -30.06 17.21
C ASP A 29 13.34 -30.49 16.45
N SER A 30 13.52 -31.80 16.33
CA SER A 30 14.53 -32.38 15.46
C SER A 30 14.25 -32.12 13.96
N GLU A 31 13.00 -31.81 13.61
CA GLU A 31 12.58 -31.56 12.23
C GLU A 31 12.46 -30.06 11.94
N GLY A 32 13.09 -29.61 10.85
CA GLY A 32 12.95 -28.24 10.38
C GLY A 32 11.59 -27.98 9.72
N LEU A 33 11.34 -26.72 9.34
CA LEU A 33 10.12 -26.37 8.63
C LEU A 33 9.97 -27.16 7.30
N PRO A 34 8.77 -27.65 6.98
CA PRO A 34 8.51 -28.32 5.70
C PRO A 34 8.86 -27.42 4.49
N MET A 35 9.50 -28.01 3.48
CA MET A 35 10.01 -27.26 2.32
C MET A 35 8.89 -26.59 1.50
N ASP A 36 7.70 -27.14 1.48
CA ASP A 36 6.50 -26.56 0.87
C ASP A 36 6.06 -25.27 1.58
N VAL A 37 6.06 -25.28 2.92
CA VAL A 37 5.77 -24.09 3.75
C VAL A 37 6.81 -23.00 3.49
N ILE A 38 8.11 -23.35 3.48
CA ILE A 38 9.18 -22.40 3.19
C ILE A 38 9.01 -21.80 1.79
N LYS A 39 8.76 -22.62 0.76
CA LYS A 39 8.54 -22.15 -0.62
C LYS A 39 7.33 -21.22 -0.72
N ARG A 40 6.24 -21.52 0.00
CA ARG A 40 5.05 -20.67 0.07
C ARG A 40 5.39 -19.29 0.65
N ILE A 41 6.09 -19.23 1.78
CA ILE A 41 6.53 -17.96 2.39
C ILE A 41 7.43 -17.17 1.44
N CYS A 42 8.44 -17.81 0.85
CA CYS A 42 9.34 -17.17 -0.11
C CYS A 42 8.58 -16.60 -1.32
N ARG A 43 7.58 -17.32 -1.84
CA ARG A 43 6.72 -16.83 -2.93
C ARG A 43 5.95 -15.59 -2.51
N ILE A 44 5.31 -15.58 -1.34
CA ILE A 44 4.57 -14.43 -0.81
C ILE A 44 5.49 -13.20 -0.73
N VAL A 45 6.67 -13.36 -0.15
CA VAL A 45 7.68 -12.28 -0.04
C VAL A 45 8.15 -11.81 -1.42
N ALA A 46 8.37 -12.71 -2.37
CA ALA A 46 8.80 -12.34 -3.72
C ALA A 46 7.71 -11.56 -4.50
N CYS A 47 6.44 -11.87 -4.26
CA CYS A 47 5.31 -11.40 -5.04
C CYS A 47 4.51 -10.26 -4.40
N HIS A 48 4.86 -9.78 -3.20
CA HIS A 48 4.09 -8.76 -2.48
C HIS A 48 4.01 -7.37 -3.16
N ARG A 49 4.84 -7.10 -4.19
CA ARG A 49 4.86 -5.79 -4.87
C ARG A 49 3.69 -5.64 -5.84
N SER A 50 3.17 -4.40 -5.96
CA SER A 50 2.09 -4.06 -6.89
C SER A 50 2.36 -4.50 -8.32
N SER A 51 3.60 -4.39 -8.80
CA SER A 51 4.01 -4.81 -10.15
C SER A 51 3.84 -6.30 -10.42
N ALA A 52 3.92 -7.16 -9.40
CA ALA A 52 3.65 -8.59 -9.50
C ALA A 52 2.13 -8.85 -9.41
N VAL A 53 1.45 -8.22 -8.45
CA VAL A 53 0.00 -8.34 -8.23
C VAL A 53 -0.81 -7.98 -9.48
N HIS A 54 -0.39 -6.95 -10.23
CA HIS A 54 -1.07 -6.54 -11.46
C HIS A 54 -0.96 -7.56 -12.60
N LYS A 55 0.06 -8.43 -12.58
CA LYS A 55 0.35 -9.38 -13.66
C LYS A 55 -0.11 -10.81 -13.35
N LEU A 56 -0.24 -11.14 -12.07
CA LEU A 56 -0.48 -12.50 -11.59
C LEU A 56 -1.79 -12.56 -10.83
N ASP A 57 -2.51 -13.67 -10.96
CA ASP A 57 -3.70 -13.91 -10.16
C ASP A 57 -3.37 -14.53 -8.81
N PHE A 58 -4.11 -14.10 -7.80
CA PHE A 58 -3.99 -14.63 -6.45
C PHE A 58 -4.41 -16.10 -6.44
N ASN A 59 -3.63 -16.90 -5.72
CA ASN A 59 -3.89 -18.31 -5.48
C ASN A 59 -3.59 -18.70 -4.03
N ASP A 60 -3.34 -17.69 -3.18
CA ASP A 60 -2.97 -17.85 -1.78
C ASP A 60 -3.57 -16.68 -0.98
N PRO A 61 -4.45 -16.94 0.00
CA PRO A 61 -5.03 -15.89 0.84
C PRO A 61 -3.99 -15.15 1.68
N ALA A 62 -2.92 -15.83 2.11
CA ALA A 62 -1.85 -15.17 2.86
C ALA A 62 -1.12 -14.13 2.00
N TRP A 63 -0.98 -14.39 0.69
CA TRP A 63 -0.41 -13.39 -0.23
C TRP A 63 -1.31 -12.16 -0.34
N ALA A 64 -2.62 -12.34 -0.50
CA ALA A 64 -3.57 -11.23 -0.56
C ALA A 64 -3.56 -10.38 0.72
N ILE A 65 -3.53 -11.03 1.90
CA ILE A 65 -3.44 -10.36 3.20
C ILE A 65 -2.15 -9.54 3.31
N VAL A 66 -1.00 -10.10 2.94
CA VAL A 66 0.29 -9.38 2.98
C VAL A 66 0.28 -8.17 2.05
N VAL A 67 -0.32 -8.28 0.86
CA VAL A 67 -0.45 -7.14 -0.06
C VAL A 67 -1.28 -6.03 0.56
N ILE A 68 -2.42 -6.35 1.19
CA ILE A 68 -3.27 -5.36 1.87
C ILE A 68 -2.50 -4.70 3.01
N ALA A 69 -1.86 -5.48 3.88
CA ALA A 69 -1.12 -4.97 5.03
C ALA A 69 0.05 -4.05 4.62
N ASP A 70 0.83 -4.42 3.59
CA ASP A 70 1.98 -3.64 3.14
C ASP A 70 1.59 -2.35 2.38
N LYS A 71 0.49 -2.41 1.61
CA LYS A 71 0.12 -1.31 0.69
C LYS A 71 -0.89 -0.32 1.26
N CYS A 72 -1.63 -0.66 2.32
CA CYS A 72 -2.60 0.23 2.96
C CYS A 72 -1.98 1.26 3.92
N VAL A 73 -0.75 1.72 3.67
CA VAL A 73 -0.05 2.68 4.53
C VAL A 73 0.44 3.87 3.71
N GLY A 74 -0.08 5.04 4.00
CA GLY A 74 0.42 6.35 3.56
C GLY A 74 0.56 7.25 4.77
N ASP A 75 1.76 7.74 5.06
CA ASP A 75 2.06 8.49 6.28
C ASP A 75 3.00 9.65 5.95
N GLU A 76 2.80 10.79 6.64
CA GLU A 76 3.68 11.95 6.67
C GLU A 76 5.11 11.56 7.09
N GLU A 77 5.28 10.52 7.92
CA GLU A 77 6.59 9.98 8.32
C GLU A 77 7.44 9.49 7.15
N ARG A 78 6.84 9.23 5.98
CA ARG A 78 7.58 8.88 4.75
C ARG A 78 8.19 10.10 4.06
N VAL A 79 7.92 11.32 4.52
CA VAL A 79 8.53 12.55 4.03
C VAL A 79 9.80 12.83 4.82
N ARG A 80 10.90 13.08 4.11
CA ARG A 80 12.18 13.44 4.75
C ARG A 80 12.01 14.72 5.59
N PRO A 81 12.57 14.82 6.81
CA PRO A 81 12.30 15.93 7.74
C PRO A 81 12.49 17.33 7.13
N PHE A 82 13.59 17.55 6.41
CA PHE A 82 13.84 18.83 5.74
C PHE A 82 12.77 19.18 4.70
N ARG A 83 12.20 18.19 4.01
CA ARG A 83 11.10 18.41 3.05
C ARG A 83 9.80 18.74 3.76
N ALA A 84 9.49 18.04 4.85
CA ALA A 84 8.32 18.34 5.66
C ALA A 84 8.39 19.79 6.20
N PHE A 85 9.58 20.23 6.64
CA PHE A 85 9.82 21.61 7.06
C PHE A 85 9.61 22.63 5.94
N VAL A 86 10.14 22.39 4.73
CA VAL A 86 9.90 23.30 3.60
C VAL A 86 8.42 23.36 3.24
N LEU A 87 7.73 22.22 3.21
CA LEU A 87 6.30 22.17 2.90
C LEU A 87 5.45 22.86 3.97
N SER A 88 5.82 22.78 5.25
CA SER A 88 5.11 23.47 6.32
C SER A 88 5.19 24.99 6.19
N LEU A 89 6.34 25.53 5.76
CA LEU A 89 6.50 26.97 5.49
C LEU A 89 5.71 27.43 4.25
N LEU A 90 5.61 26.59 3.21
CA LEU A 90 4.90 26.93 1.97
C LEU A 90 3.39 26.80 2.07
N THR A 91 2.88 25.93 2.95
CA THR A 91 1.45 25.66 3.14
C THR A 91 0.62 26.91 3.44
N PRO A 92 0.97 27.78 4.42
CA PRO A 92 0.19 28.99 4.69
C PRO A 92 0.25 30.01 3.54
N LEU A 93 1.30 29.96 2.72
CA LEU A 93 1.47 30.83 1.54
C LEU A 93 0.76 30.29 0.29
N GLY A 94 0.16 29.11 0.37
CA GLY A 94 -0.39 28.37 -0.77
C GLY A 94 0.68 27.75 -1.68
N LEU A 95 1.95 28.14 -1.61
CA LEU A 95 3.00 27.83 -2.60
C LEU A 95 3.47 26.35 -2.67
N THR A 96 2.74 25.39 -2.11
CA THR A 96 3.12 23.96 -2.06
C THR A 96 3.15 23.29 -3.43
N TRP A 97 2.57 23.89 -4.47
CA TRP A 97 2.58 23.38 -5.84
C TRP A 97 3.91 23.57 -6.57
N ILE A 98 4.82 24.41 -6.06
CA ILE A 98 6.11 24.68 -6.72
C ILE A 98 6.99 23.42 -6.65
N PRO A 99 7.30 22.76 -7.79
CA PRO A 99 8.05 21.52 -7.78
C PRO A 99 9.54 21.81 -7.59
N LEU A 100 10.02 21.73 -6.35
CA LEU A 100 11.43 22.02 -6.02
C LEU A 100 12.42 20.98 -6.59
N ARG A 101 11.97 19.76 -6.94
CA ARG A 101 12.77 18.71 -7.62
C ARG A 101 11.91 17.52 -8.08
N LYS A 102 12.48 16.62 -8.89
CA LYS A 102 11.94 15.26 -9.20
C LYS A 102 11.60 14.50 -7.91
N GLY A 103 10.36 14.01 -7.79
CA GLY A 103 9.83 13.34 -6.60
C GLY A 103 9.00 14.23 -5.64
N GLY A 104 9.08 15.56 -5.78
CA GLY A 104 8.39 16.50 -4.88
C GLY A 104 6.87 16.35 -4.85
N ILE A 105 6.26 15.81 -5.90
CA ILE A 105 4.81 15.56 -5.94
C ILE A 105 4.38 14.43 -5.00
N HIS A 106 5.23 13.40 -4.82
CA HIS A 106 4.97 12.31 -3.87
C HIS A 106 5.21 12.79 -2.44
N ASP A 107 6.27 13.57 -2.20
CA ASP A 107 6.51 14.17 -0.89
C ASP A 107 5.35 15.09 -0.49
N ARG A 108 4.83 15.89 -1.43
CA ARG A 108 3.65 16.73 -1.20
C ARG A 108 2.42 15.91 -0.87
N ALA A 109 2.16 14.83 -1.60
CA ALA A 109 1.02 13.96 -1.33
C ALA A 109 1.15 13.25 0.04
N ASN A 110 2.33 12.78 0.40
CA ASN A 110 2.59 12.21 1.73
C ASN A 110 2.44 13.26 2.82
N TYR A 111 2.97 14.47 2.63
CA TYR A 111 2.84 15.55 3.60
C TYR A 111 1.39 16.00 3.79
N ALA A 112 0.57 15.90 2.74
CA ALA A 112 -0.85 16.20 2.84
C ALA A 112 -1.58 15.18 3.71
N ILE A 113 -1.19 13.90 3.67
CA ILE A 113 -1.80 12.84 4.48
C ILE A 113 -1.36 13.02 5.93
N LYS A 114 -2.33 13.23 6.83
CA LYS A 114 -2.09 13.43 8.26
C LYS A 114 -2.35 12.17 9.07
N HIS A 115 -3.26 11.34 8.59
CA HIS A 115 -3.58 10.06 9.19
C HIS A 115 -4.05 9.08 8.12
N ALA A 116 -3.74 7.80 8.28
CA ALA A 116 -4.29 6.76 7.43
C ALA A 116 -4.55 5.47 8.23
N ASP A 117 -5.79 5.02 8.23
CA ASP A 117 -6.22 3.79 8.90
C ASP A 117 -6.89 2.84 7.92
N LEU A 118 -6.61 1.55 8.09
CA LEU A 118 -7.38 0.51 7.45
C LEU A 118 -8.43 -0.02 8.42
N VAL A 119 -9.70 0.22 8.09
CA VAL A 119 -10.85 -0.30 8.85
C VAL A 119 -11.41 -1.51 8.13
N PHE A 120 -11.69 -2.56 8.90
CA PHE A 120 -12.42 -3.73 8.43
C PHE A 120 -13.82 -3.71 9.05
N ASP A 121 -14.84 -3.71 8.20
CA ASP A 121 -16.24 -3.67 8.60
C ASP A 121 -17.05 -4.67 7.76
N GLU A 122 -17.62 -5.69 8.41
CA GLU A 122 -18.32 -6.81 7.78
C GLU A 122 -17.57 -7.41 6.55
N ASN A 123 -17.94 -6.97 5.34
CA ASN A 123 -17.39 -7.42 4.06
C ASN A 123 -16.62 -6.32 3.32
N GLU A 124 -16.32 -5.20 3.98
CA GLU A 124 -15.62 -4.05 3.42
C GLU A 124 -14.29 -3.78 4.14
N LEU A 125 -13.26 -3.49 3.34
CA LEU A 125 -12.00 -2.91 3.77
C LEU A 125 -11.98 -1.46 3.31
N ILE A 126 -11.94 -0.53 4.27
CA ILE A 126 -11.97 0.91 4.00
C ILE A 126 -10.63 1.50 4.45
N LEU A 127 -9.84 1.99 3.48
CA LEU A 127 -8.66 2.79 3.79
C LEU A 127 -9.09 4.24 3.98
N LYS A 128 -9.20 4.66 5.24
CA LYS A 128 -9.52 6.01 5.66
C LYS A 128 -8.27 6.87 5.67
N ILE A 129 -8.34 8.03 5.02
CA ILE A 129 -7.21 8.95 4.84
C ILE A 129 -7.67 10.35 5.22
N ASP A 130 -7.13 10.85 6.32
CA ASP A 130 -7.28 12.24 6.71
C ASP A 130 -6.15 13.05 6.09
N MET A 131 -6.49 14.13 5.39
CA MET A 131 -5.51 14.89 4.63
C MET A 131 -5.82 16.38 4.55
N ASP A 132 -4.78 17.20 4.53
CA ASP A 132 -4.87 18.65 4.32
C ASP A 132 -5.14 18.98 2.85
N LYS A 133 -6.41 19.26 2.55
CA LYS A 133 -6.87 19.62 1.20
C LYS A 133 -6.24 20.92 0.66
N ARG A 134 -5.62 21.75 1.50
CA ARG A 134 -4.86 22.95 1.06
C ARG A 134 -3.55 22.58 0.37
N VAL A 135 -3.00 21.39 0.67
CA VAL A 135 -1.73 20.90 0.13
C VAL A 135 -1.95 20.11 -1.16
N CYS A 136 -2.90 19.16 -1.16
CA CYS A 136 -3.28 18.44 -2.37
C CYS A 136 -4.72 17.89 -2.32
N SER A 137 -5.26 17.53 -3.49
CA SER A 137 -6.58 16.91 -3.61
C SER A 137 -6.51 15.39 -3.45
N PRO A 138 -7.62 14.75 -3.01
CA PRO A 138 -7.76 13.28 -3.05
C PRO A 138 -7.43 12.68 -4.42
N SER A 139 -7.78 13.40 -5.49
CA SER A 139 -7.51 13.01 -6.88
C SER A 139 -6.04 12.86 -7.21
N LEU A 140 -5.19 13.67 -6.59
CA LEU A 140 -3.75 13.50 -6.75
C LEU A 140 -3.27 12.27 -6.00
N VAL A 141 -3.79 12.01 -4.79
CA VAL A 141 -3.38 10.88 -3.96
C VAL A 141 -3.69 9.56 -4.67
N TYR A 142 -4.93 9.34 -5.11
CA TYR A 142 -5.27 8.09 -5.81
C TYR A 142 -4.62 7.97 -7.19
N LYS A 143 -4.20 9.08 -7.82
CA LYS A 143 -3.42 9.03 -9.07
C LYS A 143 -1.97 8.60 -8.82
N LEU A 144 -1.34 9.11 -7.76
CA LEU A 144 0.05 8.77 -7.42
C LEU A 144 0.20 7.38 -6.81
N TYR A 145 -0.81 6.93 -6.04
CA TYR A 145 -0.80 5.64 -5.35
C TYR A 145 -1.76 4.62 -5.98
N GLY A 146 -2.30 4.92 -7.17
CA GLY A 146 -3.30 4.08 -7.84
C GLY A 146 -2.87 2.64 -8.03
N GLU A 147 -1.60 2.38 -8.38
CA GLU A 147 -1.11 1.00 -8.49
C GLU A 147 -1.16 0.24 -7.16
N ARG A 148 -0.97 0.92 -6.02
CA ARG A 148 -1.05 0.31 -4.69
C ARG A 148 -2.51 0.03 -4.34
N PHE A 149 -3.38 1.01 -4.52
CA PHE A 149 -4.81 0.88 -4.23
C PHE A 149 -5.48 -0.17 -5.12
N ASN A 150 -5.10 -0.26 -6.39
CA ASN A 150 -5.60 -1.30 -7.30
C ASN A 150 -5.08 -2.69 -6.91
N ALA A 151 -3.86 -2.79 -6.37
CA ALA A 151 -3.35 -4.05 -5.83
C ALA A 151 -4.15 -4.50 -4.59
N CYS A 152 -4.47 -3.57 -3.68
CA CYS A 152 -5.37 -3.83 -2.55
C CYS A 152 -6.78 -4.22 -3.02
N LEU A 153 -7.32 -3.53 -4.03
CA LEU A 153 -8.61 -3.87 -4.63
C LEU A 153 -8.63 -5.29 -5.20
N LYS A 154 -7.58 -5.68 -5.93
CA LYS A 154 -7.45 -7.04 -6.47
C LYS A 154 -7.35 -8.08 -5.35
N ALA A 155 -6.57 -7.79 -4.31
CA ALA A 155 -6.39 -8.66 -3.15
C ALA A 155 -7.69 -8.83 -2.35
N ALA A 156 -8.40 -7.75 -2.06
CA ALA A 156 -9.68 -7.77 -1.35
C ALA A 156 -10.73 -8.57 -2.12
N ARG A 157 -10.85 -8.35 -3.45
CA ARG A 157 -11.75 -9.12 -4.30
C ARG A 157 -11.47 -10.61 -4.27
N TYR A 158 -10.19 -11.02 -4.27
CA TYR A 158 -9.82 -12.42 -4.14
C TYR A 158 -10.28 -13.02 -2.80
N LEU A 159 -10.26 -12.23 -1.73
CA LEU A 159 -10.74 -12.63 -0.40
C LEU A 159 -12.27 -12.54 -0.25
N GLY A 160 -13.02 -12.17 -1.30
CA GLY A 160 -14.46 -11.96 -1.23
C GLY A 160 -14.89 -10.65 -0.58
N LEU A 161 -13.96 -9.70 -0.42
CA LEU A 161 -14.17 -8.41 0.25
C LEU A 161 -14.27 -7.26 -0.76
N GLN A 162 -14.97 -6.20 -0.38
CA GLN A 162 -14.91 -4.92 -1.08
C GLN A 162 -13.75 -4.09 -0.54
N PHE A 163 -13.12 -3.29 -1.41
CA PHE A 163 -12.08 -2.35 -1.00
C PHE A 163 -12.47 -0.94 -1.44
N ARG A 164 -12.47 -0.01 -0.49
CA ARG A 164 -12.84 1.39 -0.70
C ARG A 164 -11.77 2.33 -0.14
N LEU A 165 -11.75 3.54 -0.66
CA LEU A 165 -10.96 4.63 -0.10
C LEU A 165 -11.92 5.63 0.54
N GLU A 166 -11.55 6.22 1.66
CA GLU A 166 -12.29 7.31 2.27
C GLU A 166 -11.32 8.47 2.49
N PHE A 167 -11.66 9.67 2.01
CA PHE A 167 -10.84 10.87 2.16
C PHE A 167 -11.58 11.93 2.95
N ASN A 168 -11.14 12.22 4.18
CA ASN A 168 -11.80 13.17 5.08
C ASN A 168 -13.33 12.92 5.18
N GLY A 169 -13.75 11.66 5.40
CA GLY A 169 -15.15 11.25 5.52
C GLY A 169 -15.93 11.08 4.20
N GLU A 170 -15.34 11.37 3.04
CA GLU A 170 -15.97 11.13 1.74
C GLU A 170 -15.52 9.79 1.16
N LEU A 171 -16.47 8.88 0.88
CA LEU A 171 -16.18 7.53 0.40
C LEU A 171 -15.99 7.49 -1.13
N TYR A 172 -15.05 6.68 -1.60
CA TYR A 172 -14.68 6.50 -3.00
C TYR A 172 -14.66 5.02 -3.37
N THR A 173 -15.13 4.71 -4.57
CA THR A 173 -15.07 3.36 -5.17
C THR A 173 -14.33 3.41 -6.50
N TYR A 174 -13.75 2.28 -6.89
CA TYR A 174 -13.04 2.18 -8.16
C TYR A 174 -14.02 1.92 -9.31
N CYS A 175 -14.07 2.83 -10.27
CA CYS A 175 -14.89 2.71 -11.47
C CYS A 175 -14.08 2.08 -12.61
N THR A 176 -14.37 0.83 -12.94
CA THR A 176 -13.71 0.10 -14.04
C THR A 176 -13.85 0.83 -15.38
N ARG A 177 -15.03 1.41 -15.67
CA ARG A 177 -15.28 2.13 -16.93
C ARG A 177 -14.42 3.37 -17.10
N LYS A 178 -14.18 4.11 -16.00
CA LYS A 178 -13.37 5.34 -15.99
C LYS A 178 -11.90 5.07 -15.65
N ASN A 179 -11.56 3.82 -15.31
CA ASN A 179 -10.23 3.40 -14.85
C ASN A 179 -9.68 4.29 -13.72
N THR A 180 -10.55 4.70 -12.78
CA THR A 180 -10.19 5.64 -11.71
C THR A 180 -11.12 5.53 -10.51
N TRP A 181 -10.71 6.12 -9.39
CA TRP A 181 -11.50 6.25 -8.17
C TRP A 181 -12.51 7.41 -8.31
N VAL A 182 -13.75 7.17 -7.90
CA VAL A 182 -14.85 8.14 -7.96
C VAL A 182 -15.60 8.18 -6.64
N PRO A 183 -16.12 9.35 -6.22
CA PRO A 183 -16.89 9.46 -4.99
C PRO A 183 -18.19 8.64 -5.09
N VAL A 184 -18.53 7.97 -4.00
CA VAL A 184 -19.78 7.23 -3.85
C VAL A 184 -20.88 8.24 -3.56
N THR A 185 -21.57 8.70 -4.61
CA THR A 185 -22.78 9.53 -4.44
C THR A 185 -24.01 8.63 -4.33
N ARG A 186 -25.04 9.06 -3.60
CA ARG A 186 -26.31 8.31 -3.37
C ARG A 186 -27.02 7.82 -4.65
N PHE A 187 -26.59 8.26 -5.85
CA PHE A 187 -27.23 7.97 -7.13
C PHE A 187 -26.34 7.22 -8.13
N ALA A 188 -25.13 6.81 -7.76
CA ALA A 188 -24.20 6.16 -8.68
C ALA A 188 -23.67 4.83 -8.12
N ILE A 189 -24.50 3.80 -8.21
CA ILE A 189 -24.00 2.42 -8.27
C ILE A 189 -23.58 2.21 -9.72
N CYS A 190 -22.27 2.15 -9.99
CA CYS A 190 -21.70 1.86 -11.31
C CYS A 190 -21.34 0.38 -11.44
#